data_AF-A0A8J4CU99-F1
#
_entry.id   AF-A0A8J4CU99-F1
#
_cell.length_a   1.000
_cell.length_b   1.000
_cell.length_c   1.000
_cell.angle_alpha   90.00
_cell.angle_beta   90.00
_cell.angle_gamma   90.00
#
_symmetry.space_group_name_H-M   'P 1'
#
loop_
_entity.id
_entity.type
_entity.pdbx_description
1 polymer ?
#
loop_
_entity_poly.entity_id
_entity_poly.type
_entity_poly.pdbx_seq_one_letter_code
_entity_poly.pdbx_strand_id
1 'polypeptide(L)'
;MHSSVHCDHHLPFARPSVAPPPLSRPRHPTRAATDGQVGMHFMHPAPVVPLVELAKGMHTSQQTYESARSLAQHLGKSVCVSMDRPGFLVYRLLMPLINEAFFLLSEGVGTAEDIDRSMRLGTNMQSGPLRMADNIGLDTCLYIMRTLHTQFGDSKYRPCPLLVQYVDGGLLGVKNGRGVFQYDPLIHDVIHAQQPHVNLTHNISNAAPSYNV
;
A
#
# COMPACT_ATOMS: atom_id res chain seq x y z
N MET A 1 12.48 -12.02 -25.94
CA MET A 1 13.57 -12.82 -25.33
C MET A 1 13.58 -12.50 -23.85
N HIS A 2 12.84 -13.28 -23.05
CA HIS A 2 12.79 -13.14 -21.59
C HIS A 2 13.88 -14.03 -21.00
N SER A 3 14.94 -13.43 -20.47
CA SER A 3 15.99 -14.14 -19.75
C SER A 3 15.48 -14.46 -18.35
N SER A 4 14.93 -15.66 -18.17
CA SER A 4 14.70 -16.25 -16.85
C SER A 4 16.01 -16.83 -16.36
N VAL A 5 16.69 -16.12 -15.46
CA VAL A 5 17.84 -16.68 -14.74
C VAL A 5 17.29 -17.62 -13.66
N HIS A 6 17.49 -18.92 -13.85
CA HIS A 6 17.36 -19.90 -12.77
C HIS A 6 18.58 -19.75 -11.85
N CYS A 7 18.35 -19.44 -10.58
CA CYS A 7 19.35 -19.52 -9.53
C CYS A 7 18.98 -20.65 -8.55
N ASP A 8 20.00 -21.39 -8.11
CA ASP A 8 19.94 -22.63 -7.34
C ASP A 8 19.12 -22.56 -6.04
N HIS A 9 18.60 -23.74 -5.66
CA HIS A 9 17.64 -24.05 -4.59
C HIS A 9 18.07 -23.77 -3.12
N HIS A 10 19.01 -22.86 -2.86
CA HIS A 10 19.55 -22.65 -1.50
C HIS A 10 19.47 -21.22 -0.95
N LEU A 11 18.79 -20.28 -1.62
CA LEU A 11 18.65 -18.89 -1.13
C LEU A 11 17.24 -18.62 -0.55
N PRO A 12 17.14 -17.99 0.65
CA PRO A 12 15.86 -17.57 1.22
C PRO A 12 15.19 -16.56 0.29
N PHE A 13 14.01 -16.92 -0.22
CA PHE A 13 13.33 -16.17 -1.28
C PHE A 13 12.45 -15.07 -0.67
N ALA A 14 12.82 -13.80 -0.88
CA ALA A 14 11.96 -12.66 -0.60
C ALA A 14 11.06 -12.38 -1.80
N ARG A 15 9.73 -12.36 -1.60
CA ARG A 15 8.79 -11.99 -2.67
C ARG A 15 8.47 -10.50 -2.59
N PRO A 16 8.84 -9.69 -3.60
CA PRO A 16 8.40 -8.31 -3.67
C PRO A 16 6.90 -8.25 -3.99
N SER A 17 6.13 -7.55 -3.16
CA SER A 17 4.75 -7.16 -3.44
C SER A 17 4.72 -5.62 -3.46
N VAL A 18 4.36 -5.02 -4.59
CA VAL A 18 4.29 -3.54 -4.74
C VAL A 18 2.86 -3.01 -4.51
N ALA A 19 1.90 -3.93 -4.35
CA ALA A 19 0.51 -3.73 -3.95
C ALA A 19 -0.07 -5.12 -3.61
N PRO A 20 -1.23 -5.27 -2.94
CA PRO A 20 -1.96 -6.52 -3.00
C PRO A 20 -2.26 -6.84 -4.48
N PRO A 21 -1.94 -8.05 -4.98
CA PRO A 21 -2.07 -8.35 -6.41
C PRO A 21 -3.55 -8.30 -6.86
N PRO A 22 -3.84 -7.87 -8.11
CA PRO A 22 -5.19 -7.97 -8.68
C PRO A 22 -5.60 -9.44 -8.84
N LEU A 23 -6.78 -9.81 -8.32
CA LEU A 23 -7.24 -11.22 -8.20
C LEU A 23 -8.05 -11.75 -9.40
N SER A 24 -7.77 -11.35 -10.65
CA SER A 24 -8.19 -12.21 -11.77
C SER A 24 -7.48 -13.58 -11.74
N ARG A 25 -6.45 -13.73 -10.89
CA ARG A 25 -5.90 -15.03 -10.47
C ARG A 25 -6.38 -15.40 -9.07
N PRO A 26 -7.08 -16.54 -8.90
CA PRO A 26 -7.21 -17.12 -7.57
C PRO A 26 -5.82 -17.32 -6.97
N ARG A 27 -5.63 -16.96 -5.70
CA ARG A 27 -4.54 -17.54 -4.91
C ARG A 27 -4.87 -19.03 -4.78
N HIS A 28 -4.39 -19.83 -5.73
CA HIS A 28 -4.19 -21.24 -5.46
C HIS A 28 -3.34 -21.31 -4.18
N PRO A 29 -3.67 -22.18 -3.21
CA PRO A 29 -2.72 -22.53 -2.17
C PRO A 29 -1.50 -23.07 -2.90
N THR A 30 -0.49 -22.23 -3.09
CA THR A 30 0.78 -22.66 -3.66
C THR A 30 1.24 -23.81 -2.78
N ARG A 31 1.39 -24.98 -3.42
CA ARG A 31 1.86 -26.22 -2.81
C ARG A 31 3.00 -25.91 -1.84
N ALA A 32 2.86 -26.45 -0.63
CA ALA A 32 3.84 -26.50 0.45
C ALA A 32 4.25 -25.14 1.05
N ALA A 33 4.05 -25.04 2.36
CA ALA A 33 4.91 -24.24 3.22
C ALA A 33 6.37 -24.62 2.91
N THR A 34 7.06 -23.78 2.14
CA THR A 34 8.51 -23.88 2.01
C THR A 34 9.09 -23.11 3.19
N ASP A 35 9.83 -23.79 4.04
CA ASP A 35 10.57 -23.20 5.16
C ASP A 35 11.33 -21.94 4.71
N GLY A 36 11.19 -20.83 5.44
CA GLY A 36 12.06 -19.66 5.25
C GLY A 36 11.69 -18.67 4.13
N GLN A 37 10.40 -18.37 3.89
CA GLN A 37 10.01 -17.19 3.09
C GLN A 37 9.58 -16.01 3.99
N VAL A 38 9.77 -14.78 3.49
CA VAL A 38 9.29 -13.53 4.11
C VAL A 38 8.68 -12.62 3.04
N GLY A 39 7.53 -12.02 3.34
CA GLY A 39 6.90 -11.05 2.45
C GLY A 39 7.58 -9.69 2.55
N MET A 40 7.84 -9.03 1.41
CA MET A 40 8.34 -7.66 1.37
C MET A 40 7.34 -6.77 0.65
N HIS A 41 6.72 -5.84 1.37
CA HIS A 41 5.73 -4.93 0.82
C HIS A 41 6.31 -3.51 0.70
N PHE A 42 6.53 -3.06 -0.54
CA PHE A 42 7.05 -1.74 -0.85
C PHE A 42 5.91 -0.75 -1.07
N MET A 43 6.04 0.44 -0.48
CA MET A 43 5.07 1.51 -0.66
C MET A 43 5.29 2.22 -1.99
N HIS A 44 4.21 2.60 -2.69
CA HIS A 44 4.30 3.29 -3.97
C HIS A 44 4.44 4.82 -3.80
N PRO A 45 5.30 5.50 -4.60
CA PRO A 45 6.30 4.93 -5.52
C PRO A 45 7.50 4.30 -4.78
N ALA A 46 7.85 3.07 -5.16
CA ALA A 46 8.86 2.27 -4.46
C ALA A 46 10.25 2.92 -4.35
N PRO A 47 10.78 3.68 -5.34
CA PRO A 47 12.06 4.36 -5.18
C PRO A 47 12.02 5.48 -4.14
N VAL A 48 10.91 6.22 -4.07
CA VAL A 48 10.78 7.46 -3.28
C VAL A 48 10.38 7.19 -1.84
N VAL A 49 9.43 6.29 -1.60
CA VAL A 49 8.93 6.06 -0.23
C VAL A 49 9.96 5.28 0.58
N PRO A 50 10.47 5.80 1.71
CA PRO A 50 11.58 5.19 2.46
C PRO A 50 11.11 4.09 3.41
N LEU A 51 10.08 3.34 3.05
CA LEU A 51 9.47 2.32 3.91
C LEU A 51 9.27 1.01 3.14
N VAL A 52 9.62 -0.09 3.79
CA VAL A 52 9.19 -1.43 3.41
C VAL A 52 8.64 -2.15 4.63
N GLU A 53 7.56 -2.90 4.43
CA GLU A 53 6.98 -3.75 5.45
C GLU A 53 7.41 -5.20 5.23
N LEU A 54 8.00 -5.82 6.27
CA LEU A 54 8.37 -7.23 6.28
C LEU A 54 7.29 -8.06 6.99
N ALA A 55 6.58 -8.90 6.23
CA ALA A 55 5.54 -9.77 6.74
C ALA A 55 6.10 -11.17 7.05
N LYS A 56 6.17 -11.52 8.34
CA LYS A 56 6.64 -12.83 8.82
C LYS A 56 5.50 -13.84 8.83
N GLY A 57 5.65 -14.90 8.04
CA GLY A 57 4.82 -16.10 8.16
C GLY A 57 5.21 -16.92 9.39
N MET A 58 4.36 -17.90 9.74
CA MET A 58 4.59 -18.81 10.87
C MET A 58 5.92 -19.58 10.80
N HIS A 59 6.38 -19.86 9.57
CA HIS A 59 7.62 -20.61 9.30
C HIS A 59 8.78 -19.72 8.78
N THR A 60 8.67 -18.40 8.92
CA THR A 60 9.77 -17.50 8.55
C THR A 60 10.91 -17.65 9.54
N SER A 61 12.05 -18.17 9.09
CA SER A 61 13.24 -18.30 9.94
C SER A 61 13.85 -16.93 10.26
N GLN A 62 14.55 -16.84 11.39
CA GLN A 62 15.26 -15.63 11.79
C GLN A 62 16.30 -15.20 10.73
N GLN A 63 17.04 -16.16 10.18
CA GLN A 63 18.01 -15.93 9.11
C GLN A 63 17.37 -15.31 7.85
N THR A 64 16.21 -15.82 7.44
CA THR A 64 15.46 -15.27 6.28
C THR A 64 15.04 -13.82 6.55
N TYR A 65 14.49 -13.57 7.74
CA TYR A 65 14.06 -12.24 8.15
C TYR A 65 15.24 -11.25 8.18
N GLU A 66 16.37 -11.63 8.76
CA GLU A 66 17.57 -10.80 8.82
C GLU A 66 18.15 -10.52 7.44
N SER A 67 18.13 -11.51 6.54
CA SER A 67 18.55 -11.33 5.15
C SER A 67 17.68 -10.30 4.42
N ALA A 68 16.35 -10.40 4.56
CA ALA A 68 15.43 -9.45 3.95
C ALA A 68 15.51 -8.05 4.58
N ARG A 69 15.72 -7.97 5.91
CA ARG A 69 15.95 -6.70 6.61
C ARG A 69 17.22 -6.03 6.14
N SER A 70 18.31 -6.79 6.03
CA SER A 70 19.58 -6.31 5.50
C SER A 70 19.40 -5.78 4.09
N LEU A 71 18.74 -6.55 3.19
CA LEU A 71 18.45 -6.10 1.83
C LEU A 71 17.66 -4.78 1.81
N ALA A 72 16.61 -4.65 2.62
CA ALA A 72 15.83 -3.43 2.73
C ALA A 72 16.69 -2.22 3.15
N GLN A 73 17.56 -2.41 4.14
CA GLN A 73 18.47 -1.36 4.61
C GLN A 73 19.49 -0.97 3.55
N HIS A 74 20.03 -1.92 2.79
CA HIS A 74 20.91 -1.65 1.65
C HIS A 74 20.22 -0.83 0.55
N LEU A 75 18.91 -0.99 0.40
CA LEU A 75 18.08 -0.19 -0.52
C LEU A 75 17.68 1.18 0.05
N GLY A 76 18.22 1.57 1.21
CA GLY A 76 17.89 2.83 1.90
C GLY A 76 16.47 2.86 2.45
N LYS A 77 15.84 1.70 2.69
CA LYS A 77 14.49 1.61 3.25
C LYS A 77 14.52 1.40 4.76
N SER A 78 13.67 2.14 5.46
CA SER A 78 13.28 1.82 6.83
C SER A 78 12.35 0.61 6.82
N VAL A 79 12.48 -0.24 7.84
CA VAL A 79 11.75 -1.49 7.95
C VAL A 79 10.72 -1.41 9.07
N CYS A 80 9.47 -1.71 8.76
CA CYS A 80 8.47 -2.12 9.75
C CYS A 80 8.20 -3.63 9.63
N VAL A 81 7.75 -4.26 10.72
CA VAL A 81 7.59 -5.71 10.78
C VAL A 81 6.17 -6.05 11.20
N SER A 82 5.57 -6.99 10.50
CA SER A 82 4.25 -7.52 10.81
C SER A 82 4.22 -9.04 10.71
N MET A 83 3.20 -9.65 11.30
CA MET A 83 2.87 -11.04 11.00
C MET A 83 2.09 -11.09 9.69
N ASP A 84 2.25 -12.16 8.91
CA ASP A 84 1.50 -12.39 7.68
C ASP A 84 0.01 -12.58 8.01
N ARG A 85 -0.70 -11.46 7.97
CA ARG A 85 -2.11 -11.29 8.34
C ARG A 85 -2.77 -10.34 7.34
N PRO A 86 -4.10 -10.46 7.16
CA PRO A 86 -4.81 -9.66 6.17
C PRO A 86 -4.58 -8.16 6.38
N GLY A 87 -4.15 -7.46 5.32
CA GLY A 87 -3.91 -6.01 5.33
C GLY A 87 -2.60 -5.55 5.96
N PHE A 88 -1.80 -6.46 6.52
CA PHE A 88 -0.55 -6.15 7.22
C PHE A 88 -0.75 -4.99 8.23
N LEU A 89 0.20 -4.04 8.36
CA LEU A 89 0.04 -2.85 9.19
C LEU A 89 -0.66 -1.72 8.44
N VAL A 90 -0.07 -1.29 7.32
CA VAL A 90 -0.49 -0.03 6.67
C VAL A 90 -1.92 -0.11 6.17
N TYR A 91 -2.28 -1.15 5.41
CA TYR A 91 -3.62 -1.25 4.83
C TYR A 91 -4.69 -1.63 5.86
N ARG A 92 -4.32 -2.33 6.94
CA ARG A 92 -5.24 -2.63 8.03
C ARG A 92 -5.61 -1.40 8.86
N LEU A 93 -4.73 -0.39 8.91
CA LEU A 93 -5.02 0.91 9.54
C LEU A 93 -5.68 1.88 8.56
N LEU A 94 -5.12 1.99 7.35
CA LEU A 94 -5.53 3.00 6.38
C LEU A 94 -6.91 2.73 5.77
N MET A 95 -7.21 1.48 5.41
CA MET A 95 -8.46 1.19 4.70
C MET A 95 -9.69 1.43 5.57
N PRO A 96 -9.73 1.04 6.87
CA PRO A 96 -10.83 1.43 7.74
C PRO A 96 -10.96 2.95 7.92
N LEU A 97 -9.85 3.69 8.00
CA LEU A 97 -9.89 5.16 8.07
C LEU A 97 -10.55 5.78 6.82
N ILE A 98 -10.16 5.30 5.64
CA ILE A 98 -10.77 5.75 4.37
C ILE A 98 -12.24 5.35 4.33
N ASN A 99 -12.57 4.11 4.69
CA ASN A 99 -13.93 3.61 4.68
C ASN A 99 -14.84 4.39 5.64
N GLU A 100 -14.32 4.80 6.79
CA GLU A 100 -15.03 5.68 7.73
C GLU A 100 -15.28 7.07 7.15
N ALA A 101 -14.32 7.63 6.41
CA ALA A 101 -14.54 8.89 5.71
C ALA A 101 -15.67 8.80 4.68
N PHE A 102 -15.84 7.66 4.01
CA PHE A 102 -16.98 7.41 3.14
C PHE A 102 -18.31 7.29 3.91
N PHE A 103 -18.30 6.72 5.13
CA PHE A 103 -19.50 6.73 5.99
C PHE A 103 -19.91 8.15 6.37
N LEU A 104 -18.98 8.97 6.86
CA LEU A 104 -19.23 10.37 7.19
C LEU A 104 -19.80 11.15 6.00
N LEU A 105 -19.25 10.91 4.80
CA LEU A 105 -19.75 11.52 3.57
C LEU A 105 -21.17 11.03 3.22
N SER A 106 -21.42 9.72 3.32
CA SER A 106 -22.72 9.12 2.99
C SER A 106 -23.85 9.53 3.94
N GLU A 107 -23.50 9.79 5.20
CA GLU A 107 -24.42 10.22 6.26
C GLU A 107 -24.63 11.74 6.27
N GLY A 108 -23.90 12.47 5.42
CA GLY A 108 -23.99 13.93 5.32
C GLY A 108 -23.42 14.68 6.53
N VAL A 109 -22.53 14.05 7.31
CA VAL A 109 -21.91 14.66 8.50
C VAL A 109 -21.03 15.86 8.11
N GLY A 110 -20.42 15.82 6.93
CA GLY A 110 -19.63 16.92 6.40
C GLY A 110 -19.41 16.79 4.89
N THR A 111 -18.98 17.88 4.27
CA THR A 111 -18.56 17.86 2.86
C THR A 111 -17.26 17.08 2.71
N ALA A 112 -16.99 16.57 1.50
CA ALA A 112 -15.73 15.87 1.22
C ALA A 112 -14.52 16.76 1.54
N GLU A 113 -14.59 18.05 1.20
CA GLU A 113 -13.56 19.05 1.50
C GLU A 113 -13.33 19.24 3.00
N ASP A 114 -14.39 19.30 3.81
CA ASP A 114 -14.30 19.52 5.25
C ASP A 114 -13.81 18.29 5.99
N ILE A 115 -14.24 17.08 5.58
CA ILE A 115 -13.72 15.81 6.10
C ILE A 115 -12.20 15.76 5.88
N ASP A 116 -11.76 16.02 4.65
CA ASP A 116 -10.36 15.99 4.29
C ASP A 116 -9.56 17.11 4.98
N ARG A 117 -10.11 18.33 5.08
CA ARG A 117 -9.48 19.45 5.78
C ARG A 117 -9.31 19.15 7.26
N SER A 118 -10.32 18.56 7.91
CA SER A 118 -10.27 18.21 9.32
C SER A 118 -9.16 17.21 9.61
N MET A 119 -9.00 16.18 8.79
CA MET A 119 -7.92 15.21 8.97
C MET A 119 -6.54 15.82 8.69
N ARG A 120 -6.40 16.64 7.65
CA ARG A 120 -5.11 17.30 7.37
C ARG A 120 -4.69 18.25 8.48
N LEU A 121 -5.57 19.18 8.87
CA LEU A 121 -5.21 20.24 9.82
C LEU A 121 -5.31 19.78 11.28
N GLY A 122 -6.28 18.92 11.60
CA GLY A 122 -6.53 18.44 12.96
C GLY A 122 -5.60 17.31 13.39
N THR A 123 -5.09 16.49 12.45
CA THR A 123 -4.22 15.34 12.77
C THR A 123 -2.85 15.40 12.08
N ASN A 124 -2.57 16.50 11.37
CA ASN A 124 -1.32 16.71 10.64
C ASN A 124 -1.04 15.65 9.55
N MET A 125 -2.10 15.07 8.96
CA MET A 125 -1.96 14.19 7.80
C MET A 125 -1.58 15.00 6.56
N GLN A 126 -0.62 14.50 5.77
CA GLN A 126 -0.19 15.14 4.52
C GLN A 126 -1.35 15.30 3.52
N SER A 127 -2.23 14.29 3.44
CA SER A 127 -3.40 14.29 2.58
C SER A 127 -4.62 13.79 3.36
N GLY A 128 -5.80 14.27 3.00
CA GLY A 128 -7.03 13.80 3.62
C GLY A 128 -7.43 12.41 3.10
N PRO A 129 -8.20 11.63 3.87
CA PRO A 129 -8.52 10.25 3.54
C PRO A 129 -9.25 10.09 2.20
N LEU A 130 -10.13 11.02 1.81
CA LEU A 130 -10.87 10.92 0.54
C LEU A 130 -9.96 11.20 -0.66
N ARG A 131 -9.08 12.22 -0.59
CA ARG A 131 -8.05 12.42 -1.63
C ARG A 131 -7.05 11.27 -1.70
N MET A 132 -6.68 10.69 -0.56
CA MET A 132 -5.85 9.48 -0.55
C MET A 132 -6.54 8.33 -1.27
N ALA A 133 -7.85 8.13 -1.05
CA ALA A 133 -8.62 7.10 -1.72
C ALA A 133 -8.65 7.32 -3.24
N ASP A 134 -8.89 8.54 -3.70
CA ASP A 134 -8.89 8.85 -5.14
C ASP A 134 -7.51 8.64 -5.79
N ASN A 135 -6.42 8.89 -5.07
CA ASN A 135 -5.05 8.62 -5.55
C ASN A 135 -4.73 7.11 -5.60
N ILE A 136 -5.22 6.33 -4.64
CA ILE A 136 -5.06 4.86 -4.60
C ILE A 136 -5.94 4.20 -5.69
N GLY A 137 -7.10 4.79 -5.96
CA GLY A 137 -8.15 4.24 -6.78
C GLY A 137 -9.25 3.58 -5.92
N LEU A 138 -10.49 4.00 -6.13
CA LEU A 138 -11.62 3.58 -5.28
C LEU A 138 -11.94 2.08 -5.43
N ASP A 139 -11.70 1.50 -6.61
CA ASP A 139 -11.81 0.07 -6.84
C ASP A 139 -10.78 -0.73 -6.05
N THR A 140 -9.54 -0.25 -5.97
CA THR A 140 -8.49 -0.83 -5.12
C THR A 140 -8.89 -0.76 -3.65
N CYS A 141 -9.38 0.40 -3.18
CA CYS A 141 -9.87 0.56 -1.81
C CYS A 141 -11.00 -0.42 -1.50
N LEU A 142 -12.01 -0.50 -2.38
CA LEU A 142 -13.14 -1.41 -2.21
C LEU A 142 -12.70 -2.88 -2.18
N TYR A 143 -11.79 -3.24 -3.08
CA TYR A 143 -11.23 -4.58 -3.16
C TYR A 143 -10.51 -4.97 -1.86
N ILE A 144 -9.69 -4.08 -1.28
CA ILE A 144 -9.00 -4.35 -0.01
C ILE A 144 -10.02 -4.45 1.14
N MET A 145 -11.00 -3.56 1.22
CA MET A 145 -12.05 -3.64 2.25
C MET A 145 -12.83 -4.95 2.19
N ARG A 146 -13.23 -5.40 1.00
CA ARG A 146 -13.87 -6.72 0.81
C ARG A 146 -12.96 -7.86 1.26
N THR A 147 -11.67 -7.77 0.94
CA THR A 147 -10.68 -8.77 1.36
C THR A 147 -10.56 -8.84 2.88
N LEU A 148 -10.46 -7.69 3.56
CA LEU A 148 -10.42 -7.62 5.02
C LEU A 148 -11.71 -8.18 5.64
N HIS A 149 -12.87 -7.81 5.09
CA HIS A 149 -14.16 -8.31 5.54
C HIS A 149 -14.26 -9.84 5.44
N THR A 150 -13.90 -10.41 4.30
CA THR A 150 -13.96 -11.87 4.08
C THR A 150 -12.93 -12.61 4.94
N GLN A 151 -11.70 -12.11 5.06
CA GLN A 151 -10.64 -12.83 5.79
C GLN A 151 -10.80 -12.74 7.31
N PHE A 152 -11.39 -11.67 7.85
CA PHE A 152 -11.68 -11.58 9.28
C PHE A 152 -13.07 -12.12 9.64
N GLY A 153 -14.02 -12.14 8.69
CA GLY A 153 -15.42 -12.47 8.98
C GLY A 153 -16.08 -11.49 9.95
N ASP A 154 -15.57 -10.25 10.02
CA ASP A 154 -15.95 -9.24 11.02
C ASP A 154 -16.58 -8.02 10.34
N SER A 155 -17.80 -7.66 10.75
CA SER A 155 -18.58 -6.54 10.22
C SER A 155 -17.92 -5.17 10.44
N LYS A 156 -16.90 -5.09 11.31
CA LYS A 156 -15.98 -3.94 11.42
C LYS A 156 -15.39 -3.54 10.06
N TYR A 157 -15.09 -4.51 9.19
CA TYR A 157 -14.47 -4.26 7.89
C TYR A 157 -15.48 -4.24 6.74
N ARG A 158 -16.78 -4.09 7.02
CA ARG A 158 -17.78 -3.99 5.95
C ARG A 158 -17.48 -2.76 5.06
N PRO A 159 -17.45 -2.91 3.73
CA PRO A 159 -17.30 -1.77 2.85
C PRO A 159 -18.46 -0.79 2.98
N CYS A 160 -18.18 0.51 2.94
CA CYS A 160 -19.21 1.54 2.89
C CYS A 160 -20.05 1.40 1.59
N PRO A 161 -21.39 1.44 1.66
CA PRO A 161 -22.24 1.37 0.47
C PRO A 161 -21.96 2.46 -0.56
N LEU A 162 -21.61 3.68 -0.13
CA LEU A 162 -21.27 4.79 -1.03
C LEU A 162 -20.02 4.49 -1.85
N LEU A 163 -18.99 3.90 -1.21
CA LEU A 163 -17.78 3.47 -1.91
C LEU A 163 -18.11 2.42 -2.99
N VAL A 164 -19.01 1.49 -2.68
CA VAL A 164 -19.49 0.49 -3.66
C VAL A 164 -20.16 1.19 -4.85
N GLN A 165 -21.08 2.12 -4.59
CA GLN A 165 -21.79 2.87 -5.63
C GLN A 165 -20.84 3.66 -6.53
N TYR A 166 -19.80 4.28 -5.96
CA TYR A 166 -18.82 5.04 -6.73
C TYR A 166 -18.04 4.13 -7.69
N VAL A 167 -17.60 2.96 -7.20
CA VAL A 167 -16.90 1.97 -8.03
C VAL A 167 -17.81 1.42 -9.12
N ASP A 168 -19.05 1.05 -8.78
CA ASP A 168 -20.04 0.55 -9.75
C ASP A 168 -20.40 1.62 -10.80
N GLY A 169 -20.35 2.90 -10.43
CA GLY A 169 -20.53 4.06 -11.31
C GLY A 169 -19.29 4.48 -12.10
N GLY A 170 -18.16 3.78 -11.97
CA GLY A 170 -16.92 4.10 -12.69
C GLY A 170 -16.17 5.34 -12.19
N LEU A 171 -16.53 5.86 -11.01
CA LEU A 171 -15.84 6.95 -10.32
C LEU A 171 -14.62 6.35 -9.60
N LEU A 172 -13.53 6.14 -10.33
CA LEU A 172 -12.38 5.38 -9.81
C LEU A 172 -11.26 6.26 -9.23
N GLY A 173 -11.50 7.56 -9.07
CA GLY A 173 -10.50 8.50 -8.58
C GLY A 173 -9.70 9.12 -9.71
N VAL A 174 -8.44 9.44 -9.42
CA VAL A 174 -7.61 10.25 -10.31
C VAL A 174 -7.39 9.57 -11.67
N LYS A 175 -7.26 8.24 -11.69
CA LYS A 175 -7.04 7.47 -12.93
C LYS A 175 -8.17 7.60 -13.99
N ASN A 176 -9.37 8.00 -13.56
CA ASN A 176 -10.51 8.24 -14.44
C ASN A 176 -10.90 9.73 -14.51
N GLY A 177 -10.06 10.63 -13.98
CA GLY A 177 -10.37 12.06 -13.89
C GLY A 177 -11.49 12.40 -12.90
N ARG A 178 -12.06 11.41 -12.19
CA ARG A 178 -13.16 11.61 -11.25
C ARG A 178 -13.28 10.46 -10.25
N GLY A 179 -13.37 10.82 -8.97
CA GLY A 179 -13.76 9.94 -7.87
C GLY A 179 -14.69 10.70 -6.93
N VAL A 180 -14.25 10.89 -5.69
CA VAL A 180 -14.87 11.85 -4.76
C VAL A 180 -14.69 13.27 -5.27
N PHE A 181 -13.49 13.59 -5.75
CA PHE A 181 -13.20 14.88 -6.35
C PHE A 181 -13.14 14.77 -7.88
N GLN A 182 -13.22 15.93 -8.54
CA GLN A 182 -13.01 16.04 -9.98
C GLN A 182 -11.56 16.44 -10.25
N TYR A 183 -10.95 15.81 -11.25
CA TYR A 183 -9.55 16.00 -11.63
C TYR A 183 -9.47 16.38 -13.11
N ASP A 184 -8.70 17.42 -13.41
CA ASP A 184 -8.42 17.78 -14.79
C ASP A 184 -7.38 16.81 -15.39
N PRO A 185 -7.70 16.07 -16.46
CA PRO A 185 -6.77 15.15 -17.11
C PRO A 185 -5.47 15.83 -17.55
N LEU A 186 -5.51 17.11 -17.92
CA LEU A 186 -4.36 17.83 -18.50
C LEU A 186 -3.32 18.26 -17.46
N ILE A 187 -3.68 18.33 -16.18
CA ILE A 187 -2.76 18.74 -15.10
C ILE A 187 -2.10 17.51 -14.44
N HIS A 188 -2.77 16.36 -14.44
CA HIS A 188 -2.30 15.16 -13.76
C HIS A 188 -1.02 14.58 -14.39
N ASP A 189 -0.95 14.52 -15.72
CA ASP A 189 0.23 14.01 -16.44
C ASP A 189 1.47 14.88 -16.22
N VAL A 190 1.30 16.20 -16.02
CA VAL A 190 2.40 17.14 -15.76
C VAL A 190 3.00 16.91 -14.37
N ILE A 191 2.18 16.61 -13.35
CA ILE A 191 2.65 16.37 -11.98
C ILE A 191 3.40 15.03 -11.88
N HIS A 192 3.01 14.00 -12.65
CA HIS A 192 3.73 12.73 -12.68
C HIS A 192 4.96 12.74 -13.58
N ALA A 193 4.98 13.56 -14.65
CA ALA A 193 6.15 13.74 -15.51
C ALA A 193 7.28 14.56 -14.85
N GLN A 194 6.99 15.30 -13.77
CA GLN A 194 7.98 16.11 -13.04
C GLN A 194 8.65 15.38 -11.85
N GLN A 195 8.43 14.07 -11.68
CA GLN A 195 9.27 13.27 -10.79
C GLN A 195 10.69 13.24 -11.36
N PRO A 196 11.72 13.74 -10.65
CA PRO A 196 13.07 13.79 -11.19
C PRO A 196 13.55 12.37 -11.47
N HIS A 197 13.96 12.10 -12.71
CA HIS A 197 14.79 10.94 -13.03
C HIS A 197 16.07 11.07 -12.22
N VAL A 198 16.15 10.36 -11.09
CA VAL A 198 17.38 10.27 -10.31
C VAL A 198 18.38 9.46 -11.14
N ASN A 199 19.30 10.17 -11.80
CA ASN A 199 20.49 9.58 -12.38
C ASN A 199 21.32 8.96 -11.26
N LEU A 200 21.35 7.63 -11.22
CA LEU A 200 22.21 6.85 -10.34
C LEU A 200 23.66 6.92 -10.84
N THR A 201 24.33 8.03 -10.59
CA THR A 201 25.79 8.11 -10.63
C THR A 201 26.28 8.77 -9.35
N HIS A 202 26.87 7.94 -8.49
CA HIS A 202 27.81 8.21 -7.41
C HIS A 202 27.70 9.54 -6.63
N ASN A 203 27.36 9.45 -5.34
CA ASN A 203 28.38 9.73 -4.31
C ASN A 203 27.99 9.11 -2.96
N ILE A 204 28.89 8.27 -2.44
CA ILE A 204 28.85 7.74 -1.09
C ILE A 204 29.58 8.76 -0.21
N SER A 205 28.88 9.45 0.68
CA SER A 205 29.48 10.05 1.88
C SER A 205 28.43 10.53 2.89
N ASN A 206 28.43 9.86 4.05
CA ASN A 206 28.17 10.34 5.41
C ASN A 206 26.91 11.16 5.73
N ALA A 207 26.02 10.58 6.56
CA ALA A 207 25.82 10.96 7.97
C ALA A 207 24.42 10.52 8.44
N ALA A 208 24.36 9.61 9.41
CA ALA A 208 23.13 9.24 10.10
C ALA A 208 22.84 10.25 11.24
N PRO A 209 21.59 10.69 11.44
CA PRO A 209 21.16 11.18 12.73
C PRO A 209 20.50 10.04 13.51
N SER A 210 21.11 9.72 14.64
CA SER A 210 20.53 8.96 15.74
C SER A 210 19.24 9.62 16.23
N TYR A 211 18.17 8.84 16.39
CA TYR A 211 17.05 9.22 17.25
C TYR A 211 16.89 8.16 18.35
N ASN A 212 17.21 8.57 19.57
CA ASN A 212 16.73 7.97 20.81
C ASN A 212 15.30 8.48 21.05
N VAL A 213 14.32 7.58 21.14
CA VAL A 213 13.35 7.43 22.26
C VAL A 213 12.85 5.99 22.23
#